data_AF-A0A7M2XCD5-F1
#
_entry.id   AF-A0A7M2XCD5-F1
#
_cell.length_a   1.000
_cell.length_b   1.000
_cell.length_c   1.000
_cell.angle_alpha   90.00
_cell.angle_beta   90.00
_cell.angle_gamma   90.00
#
_symmetry.space_group_name_H-M   'P 1'
#
loop_
_entity.id
_entity.type
_entity.pdbx_description
1 polymer ?
#
loop_
_entity_poly.entity_id
_entity_poly.type
_entity_poly.pdbx_seq_one_letter_code
_entity_poly.pdbx_strand_id
1 'polypeptide(L)' 'MFGPSLTILADAEPGYQTALITNSGGTYASRVFSADGSAFSISSVSFSVVPEPATWALMILGIGLAGAALRRRRANPIVV' A
#
# COMPACT_ATOMS: atom_id res chain seq x y z
N MET A 1 16.85 20.67 6.69
CA MET A 1 15.89 19.85 5.95
C MET A 1 14.51 20.36 6.34
N PHE A 2 13.70 20.90 5.43
CA PHE A 2 12.39 21.43 5.79
C PHE A 2 11.48 20.26 6.22
N GLY A 3 10.88 20.35 7.41
CA GLY A 3 9.97 19.34 7.97
C GLY A 3 8.59 19.34 7.29
N PRO A 4 7.63 18.54 7.77
CA PRO A 4 6.25 18.58 7.26
C PRO A 4 5.68 19.98 7.48
N SER A 5 5.12 20.58 6.43
CA SER A 5 4.43 21.86 6.52
C SER A 5 2.93 21.63 6.68
N LEU A 6 2.32 22.32 7.64
CA LEU A 6 0.87 22.38 7.80
C LEU A 6 0.33 23.53 6.93
N THR A 7 -0.52 23.20 5.97
CA THR A 7 -1.27 24.19 5.18
C THR A 7 -2.74 24.08 5.54
N ILE A 8 -3.32 25.18 6.03
CA ILE A 8 -4.75 25.26 6.36
C ILE A 8 -5.45 26.00 5.22
N LEU A 9 -6.47 25.38 4.64
CA LEU A 9 -7.34 25.99 3.64
C LEU A 9 -8.75 26.08 4.23
N ALA A 10 -9.18 27.29 4.54
CA ALA A 10 -10.57 27.56 4.88
C ALA A 10 -11.37 27.63 3.56
N ASP A 11 -12.45 26.87 3.47
CA ASP A 11 -13.42 27.05 2.40
C ASP A 11 -14.28 28.31 2.66
N ALA A 12 -14.92 28.82 1.61
CA ALA A 12 -15.74 30.02 1.69
C ALA A 12 -17.11 29.76 2.36
N GLU A 13 -17.47 28.50 2.60
CA GLU A 13 -18.70 28.14 3.28
C GLU A 13 -18.53 28.30 4.80
N PRO A 14 -19.48 28.96 5.49
CA PRO A 14 -19.39 29.16 6.93
C PRO A 14 -19.37 27.82 7.66
N GLY A 15 -18.24 27.53 8.30
CA GLY A 15 -18.17 26.52 9.34
C GLY A 15 -17.40 25.26 8.99
N TYR A 16 -16.78 25.15 7.82
CA TYR A 16 -15.81 24.08 7.56
C TYR A 16 -14.40 24.67 7.38
N GLN A 17 -13.40 23.95 7.88
CA GLN A 17 -11.99 24.26 7.64
C GLN A 17 -11.27 22.95 7.30
N THR A 18 -10.55 22.92 6.18
CA THR A 18 -9.80 21.74 5.75
C THR A 18 -8.31 21.94 6.03
N ALA A 19 -7.71 21.04 6.79
CA ALA A 19 -6.27 21.05 7.07
C ALA A 19 -5.60 19.88 6.33
N LEU A 20 -4.66 20.20 5.43
CA LEU A 20 -3.87 19.23 4.68
C LEU A 20 -2.46 19.20 5.26
N ILE A 21 -2.13 18.12 5.97
CA ILE A 21 -0.77 17.90 6.47
C ILE A 21 0.01 17.21 5.36
N THR A 22 0.99 17.91 4.78
CA THR A 22 1.81 17.38 3.67
C THR A 22 3.23 17.10 4.14
N ASN A 23 3.63 15.84 4.06
CA ASN A 23 5.02 15.43 4.23
C ASN A 23 5.62 15.03 2.87
N SER A 24 6.85 15.46 2.58
CA SER A 24 7.57 15.18 1.32
C SER A 24 7.74 13.68 0.99
N GLY A 25 7.42 12.78 1.93
CA GLY A 25 7.46 11.32 1.79
C GLY A 25 6.11 10.61 1.69
N GLY A 26 4.99 11.31 1.46
CA GLY A 26 3.76 10.67 0.98
C GLY A 26 2.77 10.18 2.04
N THR A 27 2.64 10.87 3.17
CA THR A 27 1.45 10.74 4.03
C THR A 27 0.68 12.05 4.02
N TYR A 28 -0.53 12.03 3.47
CA TYR A 28 -1.46 13.16 3.50
C TYR A 28 -2.53 12.84 4.54
N ALA A 29 -2.44 13.41 5.74
CA ALA A 29 -3.52 13.35 6.71
C ALA A 29 -4.44 14.56 6.46
N SER A 30 -5.72 14.29 6.16
CA SER A 30 -6.74 15.34 5.97
C SER A 30 -7.65 15.37 7.20
N ARG A 31 -7.71 16.54 7.85
CA ARG A 31 -8.64 16.79 8.96
C ARG A 31 -9.62 17.87 8.54
N VAL A 32 -10.92 17.57 8.62
CA VAL A 32 -12.00 18.55 8.42
C VAL A 32 -12.52 18.95 9.80
N PHE A 33 -12.41 20.24 10.12
CA PHE A 33 -12.90 20.83 11.35
C PHE A 33 -14.20 21.57 11.06
N SER A 34 -15.27 21.27 11.79
CA SER A 34 -16.54 22.02 11.69
C SER A 34 -16.70 22.99 12.87
N ALA A 35 -17.28 24.17 12.65
CA ALA A 35 -17.43 25.24 13.65
C ALA A 35 -18.37 24.89 14.82
N ASP A 36 -19.23 23.89 14.63
CA ASP A 36 -20.08 23.27 15.65
C ASP A 36 -19.31 22.32 16.58
N GLY A 37 -17.99 22.16 16.38
CA GLY A 37 -17.12 21.33 17.22
C GLY A 37 -17.12 19.85 16.84
N SER A 38 -17.89 19.44 15.83
CA SER A 38 -17.80 18.12 15.24
C SER A 38 -16.67 18.08 14.20
N ALA A 39 -15.73 17.13 14.31
CA ALA A 39 -14.64 17.00 13.36
C ALA A 39 -14.66 15.61 12.73
N PHE A 40 -14.78 15.56 11.40
CA PHE A 40 -14.58 14.34 10.63
C PHE A 40 -13.14 14.31 10.15
N SER A 41 -12.37 13.30 10.55
CA SER A 41 -10.96 13.19 10.16
C SER A 41 -10.62 11.79 9.67
N ILE A 42 -9.87 11.75 8.56
CA ILE A 42 -9.27 10.53 8.04
C ILE A 42 -7.81 10.55 8.48
N SER A 43 -7.51 9.82 9.56
CA SER A 43 -6.20 9.88 10.23
C SER A 43 -5.06 9.28 9.40
N SER A 44 -5.34 8.27 8.57
CA SER A 44 -4.37 7.69 7.64
C SER A 44 -5.05 6.67 6.73
N VAL A 45 -4.77 6.74 5.44
CA VAL A 45 -5.04 5.65 4.48
C VAL A 45 -3.68 5.05 4.13
N SER A 46 -3.47 3.78 4.48
CA SER A 46 -2.23 3.06 4.16
C SER A 46 -2.49 2.00 3.10
N PHE A 47 -1.60 1.95 2.11
CA PHE A 47 -1.58 0.90 1.10
C PHE A 47 -0.37 0.00 1.34
N SER A 48 -0.59 -1.31 1.42
CA SER A 48 0.51 -2.28 1.47
C SER A 48 0.86 -2.70 0.05
N VAL A 49 2.13 -2.55 -0.32
CA VAL A 49 2.64 -3.06 -1.59
C VAL A 49 2.84 -4.57 -1.44
N VAL A 50 1.79 -5.32 -1.76
CA VAL A 50 1.88 -6.77 -1.93
C VAL A 50 2.59 -7.02 -3.27
N PRO A 51 3.54 -7.96 -3.36
CA PRO A 51 4.15 -8.29 -4.64
C PRO A 51 3.06 -8.58 -5.67
N GLU A 52 3.22 -8.06 -6.89
CA GLU A 52 2.19 -8.13 -7.92
C GLU A 52 1.69 -9.58 -8.10
N PRO A 53 0.40 -9.82 -8.38
CA PRO A 53 -0.11 -11.17 -8.60
C PRO A 53 0.71 -11.98 -9.61
N ALA A 54 1.30 -11.31 -10.60
CA ALA A 54 2.23 -11.89 -11.57
C ALA A 54 3.54 -12.41 -10.96
N THR A 55 4.08 -11.75 -9.93
CA THR A 55 5.27 -12.20 -9.20
C THR A 55 5.00 -13.51 -8.48
N TRP A 56 3.83 -13.64 -7.83
CA TRP A 56 3.45 -14.89 -7.16
C TRP A 56 3.28 -16.02 -8.16
N ALA A 57 2.64 -15.73 -9.29
CA ALA A 57 2.52 -16.69 -10.38
C ALA A 57 3.90 -17.15 -10.90
N LEU A 58 4.85 -16.24 -11.09
CA LEU A 58 6.22 -16.57 -11.53
C LEU A 58 6.96 -17.43 -10.50
N MET A 59 6.83 -17.11 -9.20
CA MET A 59 7.44 -17.90 -8.13
C MET A 59 6.86 -19.33 -8.09
N ILE A 60 5.53 -19.45 -8.16
CA ILE A 60 4.85 -20.75 -8.18
C ILE A 60 5.28 -21.55 -9.42
N LEU A 61 5.32 -20.90 -10.59
CA LEU A 61 5.76 -21.52 -11.82
C LEU A 61 7.20 -22.01 -11.73
N GLY A 62 8.12 -21.20 -11.19
CA GLY A 62 9.52 -21.59 -10.98
C GLY A 62 9.67 -22.80 -10.06
N ILE A 63 8.95 -22.81 -8.93
CA ILE A 63 8.94 -23.94 -7.98
C ILE A 63 8.35 -25.19 -8.63
N GLY A 64 7.24 -25.06 -9.37
CA GLY A 64 6.59 -26.16 -10.08
C GLY A 64 7.50 -26.80 -11.13
N LEU A 65 8.18 -25.98 -11.94
CA LEU A 65 9.14 -26.45 -12.96
C LEU A 65 10.35 -27.15 -12.32
N ALA A 66 10.91 -26.59 -11.24
CA ALA A 66 12.02 -27.22 -10.52
C ALA A 66 11.62 -28.60 -9.95
N GLY A 67 10.43 -28.69 -9.33
CA GLY A 67 9.90 -29.95 -8.82
C GLY A 67 9.67 -30.99 -9.93
N ALA A 68 9.11 -30.58 -11.07
CA ALA A 68 8.91 -31.46 -12.23
C ALA A 68 10.25 -32.00 -12.78
N ALA A 69 11.27 -31.13 -12.86
CA ALA A 69 12.60 -31.49 -13.34
C ALA A 69 13.35 -32.47 -12.41
N LEU A 70 13.06 -32.46 -11.11
CA LEU A 70 13.58 -33.45 -10.16
C LEU A 70 12.86 -34.80 -10.29
N ARG A 71 11.53 -34.80 -10.47
CA ARG A 71 10.72 -36.02 -10.62
C ARG A 71 11.11 -36.84 -11.85
N ARG A 72 11.37 -36.19 -13.00
CA ARG A 72 11.79 -36.90 -14.24
C ARG A 72 13.10 -37.68 -14.06
N ARG A 73 14.04 -37.19 -13.24
CA ARG A 73 15.34 -37.84 -13.01
C ARG A 73 15.22 -39.12 -12.19
N ARG A 74 14.25 -39.19 -11.29
CA ARG A 74 13.98 -40.39 -10.49
C ARG A 74 13.23 -41.47 -11.25
N ALA A 75 12.58 -41.15 -12.36
CA ALA A 75 11.81 -42.09 -13.16
C ALA A 75 12.68 -42.95 -14.10
N ASN A 76 14.00 -43.07 -13.86
CA ASN A 76 14.84 -44.03 -14.55
C ASN A 76 14.88 -45.33 -13.72
N PRO A 77 13.99 -46.31 -13.97
CA PRO A 77 14.03 -47.58 -13.26
C PRO A 77 15.37 -48.26 -13.57
N ILE A 78 16.08 -48.67 -12.53
CA ILE A 78 17.18 -49.61 -12.69
C ILE A 78 16.53 -50.93 -13.08
N VAL A 79 16.63 -51.31 -14.36
CA VAL A 79 16.24 -52.63 -14.84
C VAL A 79 17.38 -53.58 -14.48
N VAL A 80 17.11 -54.50 -13.55
CA VAL A 80 17.97 -55.65 -13.20
C VAL A 80 17.30 -56.91 -13.72
#